data_AF-A0A2K1FYG1-F1
#
_entry.id   AF-A0A2K1FYG1-F1
#
_cell.length_a   1.000
_cell.length_b   1.000
_cell.length_c   1.000
_cell.angle_alpha   90.00
_cell.angle_beta   90.00
_cell.angle_gamma   90.00
#
_symmetry.space_group_name_H-M   'P 1'
#
loop_
_entity.id
_entity.type
_entity.pdbx_description
1 polymer ?
#
loop_
_entity_poly.entity_id
_entity_poly.type
_entity_poly.pdbx_seq_one_letter_code
_entity_poly.pdbx_strand_id
1 'polypeptide(L)'
;MTPLVPSPTRVAALQGLGVPADRLDRLSAALRLPPRRPGSSAGEEFGASVLLLVGDAAAVEAPEFWQRPYGAWIEIAGLSDARIVEAAHRAARADLFACVTTATANRLHLAGRILTGLAALHPMPEAQRDDMELALHEAISNAVVHGNLQVEGMKGLSVEALERFSHDLAARMADPTFADRRIEVAAWLESACAVVEVADEGTGFARPERIDYGASGRGLDLIAAIVEELQLLDGGRRIRMRFPL
;
A
#
# COMPACT_ATOMS: atom_id res chain seq x y z
N MET A 1 27.98 -8.01 7.91
CA MET A 1 27.11 -7.45 6.86
C MET A 1 26.08 -8.50 6.52
N THR A 2 24.82 -8.28 6.87
CA THR A 2 23.72 -9.12 6.38
C THR A 2 23.68 -8.99 4.85
N PRO A 3 23.61 -10.10 4.09
CA PRO A 3 23.54 -10.00 2.64
C PRO A 3 22.29 -9.21 2.25
N LEU A 4 22.47 -8.18 1.41
CA LEU A 4 21.36 -7.41 0.84
C LEU A 4 20.51 -8.35 0.00
N VAL A 5 19.20 -8.36 0.25
CA VAL A 5 18.24 -9.10 -0.57
C VAL A 5 18.30 -8.54 -2.00
N PRO A 6 18.34 -9.38 -3.06
CA PRO A 6 18.25 -8.91 -4.43
C PRO A 6 16.97 -8.07 -4.61
N SER A 7 17.12 -6.83 -5.07
CA SER A 7 15.99 -5.96 -5.40
C SER A 7 15.76 -5.93 -6.92
N PRO A 8 14.52 -6.11 -7.41
CA PRO A 8 13.33 -6.42 -6.63
C PRO A 8 13.32 -7.89 -6.17
N THR A 9 12.69 -8.14 -5.03
CA THR A 9 12.46 -9.49 -4.49
C THR A 9 11.61 -10.31 -5.47
N ARG A 10 12.09 -11.48 -5.86
CA ARG A 10 11.43 -12.34 -6.86
C ARG A 10 10.17 -12.99 -6.30
N VAL A 11 9.00 -12.67 -6.84
CA VAL A 11 7.78 -13.44 -6.56
C VAL A 11 7.92 -14.86 -7.13
N ALA A 12 8.01 -15.86 -6.26
CA ALA A 12 8.32 -17.26 -6.63
C ALA A 12 7.09 -18.17 -6.66
N ALA A 13 6.03 -17.79 -5.95
CA ALA A 13 4.78 -18.53 -5.90
C ALA A 13 3.62 -17.57 -5.61
N LEU A 14 2.40 -18.05 -5.83
CA LEU A 14 1.18 -17.38 -5.39
C LEU A 14 0.43 -18.23 -4.38
N GLN A 15 -0.29 -17.60 -3.46
CA GLN A 15 -1.18 -18.28 -2.53
C GLN A 15 -2.53 -17.60 -2.57
N GLY A 16 -3.61 -18.38 -2.63
CA GLY A 16 -4.98 -17.88 -2.55
C GLY A 16 -5.54 -18.08 -1.15
N LEU A 17 -6.11 -17.03 -0.57
CA LEU A 17 -6.84 -17.07 0.70
C LEU A 17 -8.28 -16.65 0.47
N GLY A 18 -9.23 -17.58 0.65
CA GLY A 18 -10.63 -17.35 0.26
C GLY A 18 -10.83 -17.25 -1.27
N VAL A 19 -9.89 -17.73 -2.08
CA VAL A 19 -9.96 -17.71 -3.55
C VAL A 19 -10.45 -19.07 -4.06
N PRO A 20 -11.49 -19.12 -4.91
CA PRO A 20 -11.93 -20.38 -5.53
C PRO A 20 -10.78 -21.08 -6.28
N ALA A 21 -10.67 -22.40 -6.13
CA ALA A 21 -9.54 -23.17 -6.67
C ALA A 21 -9.41 -23.04 -8.20
N ASP A 22 -10.52 -23.07 -8.93
CA ASP A 22 -10.56 -22.89 -10.38
C ASP A 22 -10.04 -21.52 -10.81
N ARG A 23 -10.36 -20.47 -10.03
CA ARG A 23 -9.88 -19.11 -10.27
C ARG A 23 -8.39 -18.99 -9.95
N LEU A 24 -7.95 -19.61 -8.86
CA LEU A 24 -6.54 -19.65 -8.48
C LEU A 24 -5.69 -20.34 -9.55
N ASP A 25 -6.16 -21.45 -10.11
CA ASP A 25 -5.48 -22.17 -11.19
C ASP A 25 -5.37 -21.33 -12.47
N ARG A 26 -6.44 -20.61 -12.86
CA ARG A 26 -6.40 -19.68 -14.01
C ARG A 26 -5.38 -18.56 -13.79
N LEU A 27 -5.40 -17.93 -12.62
CA LEU A 27 -4.46 -16.85 -12.27
C LEU A 27 -3.02 -17.37 -12.21
N SER A 28 -2.83 -18.59 -11.70
CA SER A 28 -1.53 -19.26 -11.69
C SER A 28 -0.98 -19.50 -13.09
N ALA A 29 -1.80 -20.02 -14.00
CA ALA A 29 -1.40 -20.21 -15.38
C ALA A 29 -1.07 -18.88 -16.08
N ALA A 30 -1.91 -17.85 -15.87
CA ALA A 30 -1.71 -16.53 -16.47
C ALA A 30 -0.42 -15.84 -15.97
N LEU A 31 -0.13 -15.92 -14.67
CA LEU A 31 1.04 -15.33 -14.05
C LEU A 31 2.31 -16.18 -14.18
N ARG A 32 2.17 -17.43 -14.59
CA ARG A 32 3.26 -18.44 -14.61
C ARG A 32 3.91 -18.60 -13.23
N LEU A 33 3.11 -18.47 -12.18
CA LEU A 33 3.52 -18.64 -10.79
C LEU A 33 2.86 -19.90 -10.25
N PRO A 34 3.61 -20.87 -9.70
CA PRO A 34 3.00 -22.06 -9.12
C PRO A 34 2.18 -21.69 -7.88
N PRO A 35 1.03 -22.36 -7.65
CA PRO A 35 0.29 -22.18 -6.40
C PRO A 35 1.07 -22.80 -5.24
N ARG A 36 1.24 -22.04 -4.15
CA ARG A 36 1.89 -22.48 -2.94
C ARG A 36 0.98 -23.48 -2.22
N ARG A 37 1.52 -24.67 -1.98
CA ARG A 37 0.84 -25.73 -1.23
C ARG A 37 1.24 -25.67 0.25
N PRO A 38 0.41 -26.14 1.18
CA PRO A 38 0.82 -26.34 2.57
C PRO A 38 2.13 -27.15 2.65
N GLY A 39 3.10 -26.67 3.43
CA GLY A 39 4.42 -27.30 3.56
C GLY A 39 5.43 -27.00 2.44
N SER A 40 5.08 -26.14 1.47
CA SER A 40 6.00 -25.69 0.41
C SER A 40 6.96 -24.62 0.91
N SER A 41 8.27 -24.82 0.67
CA SER A 41 9.33 -23.82 0.91
C SER A 41 9.40 -22.72 -0.15
N ALA A 42 8.53 -22.77 -1.19
CA ALA A 42 8.50 -21.74 -2.23
C ALA A 42 8.27 -20.34 -1.62
N GLY A 43 9.19 -19.42 -1.93
CA GLY A 43 9.20 -18.05 -1.38
C GLY A 43 9.99 -17.87 -0.07
N GLU A 44 10.44 -18.97 0.56
CA GLU A 44 11.28 -18.92 1.77
C GLU A 44 12.78 -18.81 1.43
N GLU A 45 13.14 -19.02 0.16
CA GLU A 45 14.48 -18.79 -0.37
C GLU A 45 14.91 -17.31 -0.23
N PHE A 46 16.21 -17.09 -0.06
CA PHE A 46 16.78 -15.75 -0.03
C PHE A 46 16.47 -15.00 -1.34
N GLY A 47 15.88 -13.81 -1.25
CA GLY A 47 15.48 -13.04 -2.43
C GLY A 47 14.19 -13.48 -3.11
N ALA A 48 13.44 -14.43 -2.54
CA ALA A 48 12.13 -14.84 -3.06
C ALA A 48 10.99 -14.30 -2.20
N SER A 49 9.79 -14.17 -2.74
CA SER A 49 8.56 -13.84 -1.98
C SER A 49 7.36 -14.60 -2.51
N VAL A 50 6.26 -14.54 -1.77
CA VAL A 50 4.95 -15.08 -2.17
C VAL A 50 3.99 -13.93 -2.43
N LEU A 51 3.26 -14.04 -3.54
CA LEU A 51 2.09 -13.20 -3.83
C LEU A 51 0.85 -13.80 -3.17
N LEU A 52 0.27 -13.09 -2.22
CA LEU A 52 -0.99 -13.46 -1.59
C LEU A 52 -2.17 -12.79 -2.30
N LEU A 53 -3.06 -13.61 -2.85
CA LEU A 53 -4.35 -13.19 -3.39
C LEU A 53 -5.41 -13.38 -2.31
N VAL A 54 -6.07 -12.29 -1.92
CA VAL A 54 -6.99 -12.27 -0.78
C VAL A 54 -8.42 -12.06 -1.28
N GLY A 55 -9.22 -13.12 -1.24
CA GLY A 55 -10.64 -13.09 -1.58
C GLY A 55 -11.55 -12.70 -0.41
N ASP A 56 -11.04 -12.76 0.82
CA ASP A 56 -11.75 -12.44 2.06
C ASP A 56 -11.03 -11.33 2.82
N ALA A 57 -11.72 -10.20 3.03
CA ALA A 57 -11.17 -9.03 3.72
C ALA A 57 -10.70 -9.35 5.15
N ALA A 58 -11.33 -10.28 5.87
CA ALA A 58 -10.87 -10.65 7.21
C ALA A 58 -9.46 -11.26 7.18
N ALA A 59 -9.13 -11.91 6.08
CA ALA A 59 -7.87 -12.62 5.89
C ALA A 59 -6.70 -11.67 5.59
N VAL A 60 -6.96 -10.49 5.01
CA VAL A 60 -5.94 -9.44 4.83
C VAL A 60 -5.57 -8.80 6.17
N GLU A 61 -6.42 -8.89 7.19
CA GLU A 61 -6.21 -8.26 8.49
C GLU A 61 -5.30 -9.07 9.41
N ALA A 62 -5.10 -10.37 9.16
CA ALA A 62 -4.31 -11.23 10.02
C ALA A 62 -2.79 -10.91 9.94
N PRO A 63 -2.11 -10.57 11.05
CA PRO A 63 -0.70 -10.16 11.03
C PRO A 63 0.27 -11.21 10.47
N GLU A 64 -0.04 -12.50 10.61
CA GLU A 64 0.80 -13.60 10.12
C GLU A 64 0.95 -13.60 8.59
N PHE A 65 -0.03 -13.05 7.86
CA PHE A 65 0.04 -12.94 6.41
C PHE A 65 0.89 -11.75 5.95
N TRP A 66 1.25 -10.82 6.83
CA TRP A 66 2.12 -9.67 6.52
C TRP A 66 3.59 -9.93 6.86
N GLN A 67 3.92 -11.15 7.23
CA GLN A 67 5.29 -11.60 7.49
C GLN A 67 5.84 -12.39 6.30
N ARG A 68 7.17 -12.59 6.29
CA ARG A 68 7.81 -13.48 5.32
C ARG A 68 7.16 -14.88 5.39
N PRO A 69 6.98 -15.57 4.25
CA PRO A 69 7.55 -15.28 2.94
C PRO A 69 6.71 -14.33 2.06
N TYR A 70 5.58 -13.80 2.55
CA TYR A 70 4.75 -12.92 1.75
C TYR A 70 5.45 -11.57 1.52
N GLY A 71 5.40 -11.10 0.27
CA GLY A 71 5.92 -9.80 -0.12
C GLY A 71 4.97 -9.03 -1.04
N ALA A 72 3.87 -9.65 -1.46
CA ALA A 72 2.84 -8.98 -2.23
C ALA A 72 1.45 -9.39 -1.77
N TRP A 73 0.53 -8.43 -1.67
CA TRP A 73 -0.84 -8.62 -1.21
C TRP A 73 -1.80 -7.96 -2.20
N ILE A 74 -2.74 -8.74 -2.75
CA ILE A 74 -3.76 -8.21 -3.66
C ILE A 74 -5.12 -8.66 -3.17
N GLU A 75 -5.94 -7.72 -2.74
CA GLU A 75 -7.36 -7.95 -2.46
C GLU A 75 -8.12 -8.11 -3.78
N ILE A 76 -8.70 -9.28 -4.04
CA ILE A 76 -9.25 -9.63 -5.35
C ILE A 76 -10.77 -9.50 -5.46
N ALA A 77 -11.46 -9.19 -4.35
CA ALA A 77 -12.89 -8.95 -4.34
C ALA A 77 -13.24 -7.81 -5.32
N GLY A 78 -14.23 -8.02 -6.19
CA GLY A 78 -14.65 -7.05 -7.20
C GLY A 78 -13.70 -6.86 -8.39
N LEU A 79 -12.50 -7.45 -8.40
CA LEU A 79 -11.56 -7.33 -9.52
C LEU A 79 -11.81 -8.42 -10.59
N SER A 80 -11.62 -8.06 -11.85
CA SER A 80 -11.50 -9.02 -12.95
C SER A 80 -10.11 -9.69 -12.94
N ASP A 81 -10.01 -10.88 -13.53
CA ASP A 81 -8.73 -11.60 -13.62
C ASP A 81 -7.65 -10.77 -14.34
N ALA A 82 -8.03 -9.97 -15.33
CA ALA A 82 -7.10 -9.06 -16.03
C ALA A 82 -6.52 -7.99 -15.10
N ARG A 83 -7.35 -7.37 -14.23
CA ARG A 83 -6.89 -6.38 -13.25
C ARG A 83 -6.00 -7.00 -12.17
N ILE A 84 -6.29 -8.23 -11.76
CA ILE A 84 -5.44 -8.98 -10.82
C ILE A 84 -4.08 -9.25 -11.46
N VAL A 85 -4.05 -9.68 -12.73
CA VAL A 85 -2.80 -9.92 -13.45
C VAL A 85 -1.98 -8.65 -13.61
N GLU A 86 -2.61 -7.53 -13.93
CA GLU A 86 -1.95 -6.21 -14.02
C GLU A 86 -1.30 -5.81 -12.68
N ALA A 87 -2.04 -5.94 -11.57
CA ALA A 87 -1.52 -5.65 -10.24
C ALA A 87 -0.38 -6.60 -9.85
N ALA A 88 -0.48 -7.88 -10.17
CA ALA A 88 0.58 -8.87 -9.92
C ALA A 88 1.86 -8.59 -10.74
N HIS A 89 1.74 -8.09 -11.97
CA HIS A 89 2.90 -7.66 -12.74
C HIS A 89 3.59 -6.44 -12.13
N ARG A 90 2.84 -5.53 -11.51
CA ARG A 90 3.42 -4.41 -10.75
C ARG A 90 4.07 -4.90 -9.46
N ALA A 91 3.43 -5.83 -8.75
CA ALA A 91 4.00 -6.48 -7.58
C ALA A 91 5.35 -7.17 -7.87
N ALA A 92 5.47 -7.86 -9.00
CA ALA A 92 6.69 -8.54 -9.42
C ALA A 92 7.88 -7.59 -9.70
N ARG A 93 7.65 -6.28 -9.75
CA ARG A 93 8.67 -5.25 -9.96
C ARG A 93 9.07 -4.54 -8.66
N ALA A 94 8.49 -4.87 -7.52
CA ALA A 94 8.72 -4.25 -6.23
C ALA A 94 9.23 -5.28 -5.22
N ASP A 95 9.90 -4.81 -4.16
CA ASP A 95 10.29 -5.65 -3.03
C ASP A 95 9.09 -5.96 -2.13
N LEU A 96 8.21 -4.97 -1.95
CA LEU A 96 6.92 -5.12 -1.29
C LEU A 96 5.83 -4.46 -2.11
N PHE A 97 4.64 -5.07 -2.12
CA PHE A 97 3.49 -4.53 -2.83
C PHE A 97 2.17 -4.84 -2.12
N ALA A 98 1.33 -3.83 -1.89
CA ALA A 98 -0.04 -4.03 -1.45
C ALA A 98 -1.00 -3.33 -2.42
N CYS A 99 -2.08 -4.00 -2.79
CA CYS A 99 -3.22 -3.44 -3.51
C CYS A 99 -4.49 -3.86 -2.79
N VAL A 100 -5.08 -2.94 -2.05
CA VAL A 100 -6.25 -3.17 -1.19
C VAL A 100 -7.34 -2.15 -1.50
N THR A 101 -8.57 -2.41 -1.07
CA THR A 101 -9.65 -1.41 -1.17
C THR A 101 -9.40 -0.24 -0.21
N THR A 102 -10.01 0.91 -0.49
CA THR A 102 -10.04 2.07 0.42
C THR A 102 -10.59 1.69 1.79
N ALA A 103 -11.66 0.89 1.81
CA ALA A 103 -12.26 0.38 3.05
C ALA A 103 -11.28 -0.48 3.86
N THR A 104 -10.52 -1.34 3.19
CA THR A 104 -9.45 -2.11 3.85
C THR A 104 -8.35 -1.17 4.35
N ALA A 105 -7.78 -0.32 3.48
CA ALA A 105 -6.70 0.59 3.85
C ALA A 105 -7.04 1.50 5.04
N ASN A 106 -8.28 1.96 5.15
CA ASN A 106 -8.74 2.79 6.26
C ASN A 106 -8.84 2.05 7.61
N ARG A 107 -9.18 0.76 7.59
CA ARG A 107 -9.27 -0.07 8.80
C ARG A 107 -7.92 -0.67 9.18
N LEU A 108 -7.06 -0.85 8.18
CA LEU A 108 -5.74 -1.43 8.33
C LEU A 108 -4.74 -0.38 8.79
N HIS A 109 -3.89 -0.75 9.75
CA HIS A 109 -2.64 -0.02 9.95
C HIS A 109 -1.62 -0.39 8.85
N LEU A 110 -1.93 -0.03 7.60
CA LEU A 110 -1.19 -0.46 6.40
C LEU A 110 0.26 0.03 6.42
N ALA A 111 0.51 1.25 6.91
CA ALA A 111 1.85 1.82 7.03
C ALA A 111 2.78 0.92 7.85
N GLY A 112 2.39 0.56 9.07
CA GLY A 112 3.19 -0.29 9.95
C GLY A 112 3.38 -1.71 9.40
N ARG A 113 2.45 -2.23 8.59
CA ARG A 113 2.59 -3.54 7.95
C ARG A 113 3.62 -3.53 6.82
N ILE A 114 3.59 -2.50 5.97
CA ILE A 114 4.61 -2.30 4.94
C ILE A 114 5.98 -2.08 5.60
N LEU A 115 6.04 -1.28 6.68
CA LEU A 115 7.26 -1.05 7.42
C LEU A 115 7.82 -2.33 8.07
N THR A 116 6.95 -3.17 8.64
CA THR A 116 7.34 -4.48 9.19
C THR A 116 7.97 -5.35 8.10
N GLY A 117 7.38 -5.36 6.89
CA GLY A 117 7.96 -6.04 5.74
C GLY A 117 9.32 -5.46 5.34
N LEU A 118 9.45 -4.13 5.29
CA LEU A 118 10.72 -3.47 4.93
C LEU A 118 11.80 -3.77 5.96
N ALA A 119 11.48 -3.71 7.25
CA ALA A 119 12.41 -4.00 8.33
C ALA A 119 12.92 -5.45 8.31
N ALA A 120 12.12 -6.39 7.79
CA ALA A 120 12.52 -7.78 7.60
C ALA A 120 13.53 -7.95 6.43
N LEU A 121 13.51 -7.06 5.45
CA LEU A 121 14.43 -7.06 4.31
C LEU A 121 15.69 -6.22 4.58
N HIS A 122 15.52 -5.10 5.30
CA HIS A 122 16.58 -4.18 5.68
C HIS A 122 16.35 -3.67 7.12
N PRO A 123 17.08 -4.21 8.13
CA PRO A 123 16.98 -3.73 9.50
C PRO A 123 17.36 -2.24 9.59
N MET A 124 16.52 -1.46 10.26
CA MET A 124 16.68 -0.02 10.42
C MET A 124 16.54 0.37 11.91
N PRO A 125 17.19 1.46 12.38
CA PRO A 125 17.01 1.99 13.74
C PRO A 125 15.57 2.41 14.01
N GLU A 126 15.17 2.40 15.29
CA GLU A 126 13.80 2.71 15.72
C GLU A 126 13.32 4.09 15.26
N ALA A 127 14.13 5.14 15.47
CA ALA A 127 13.77 6.51 15.05
C ALA A 127 13.48 6.61 13.54
N GLN A 128 14.25 5.91 12.70
CA GLN A 128 14.01 5.88 11.25
C GLN A 128 12.73 5.15 10.89
N ARG A 129 12.37 4.10 11.64
CA ARG A 129 11.08 3.41 11.47
C ARG A 129 9.93 4.32 11.81
N ASP A 130 10.00 5.02 12.93
CA ASP A 130 8.94 5.94 13.37
C ASP A 130 8.70 7.06 12.34
N ASP A 131 9.78 7.66 11.83
CA ASP A 131 9.71 8.68 10.79
C ASP A 131 9.11 8.14 9.48
N MET A 132 9.58 6.97 9.02
CA MET A 132 9.04 6.32 7.82
C MET A 132 7.56 5.94 7.98
N GLU A 133 7.18 5.42 9.15
CA GLU A 133 5.81 5.03 9.46
C GLU A 133 4.88 6.24 9.45
N LEU A 134 5.31 7.34 10.07
CA LEU A 134 4.56 8.59 10.12
C LEU A 134 4.32 9.15 8.72
N ALA A 135 5.37 9.25 7.89
CA ALA A 135 5.26 9.72 6.52
C ALA A 135 4.37 8.81 5.66
N LEU A 136 4.51 7.49 5.80
CA LEU A 136 3.71 6.52 5.05
C LEU A 136 2.25 6.52 5.50
N HIS A 137 1.98 6.64 6.80
CA HIS A 137 0.63 6.76 7.34
C HIS A 137 -0.07 8.01 6.78
N GLU A 138 0.63 9.14 6.76
CA GLU A 138 0.12 10.38 6.20
C GLU A 138 -0.15 10.27 4.70
N ALA A 139 0.76 9.66 3.93
CA ALA A 139 0.56 9.43 2.50
C ALA A 139 -0.66 8.54 2.21
N ILE A 140 -0.82 7.45 2.96
CA ILE A 140 -1.97 6.53 2.83
C ILE A 140 -3.26 7.23 3.26
N SER A 141 -3.24 8.00 4.36
CA SER A 141 -4.39 8.79 4.83
C SER A 141 -4.84 9.79 3.76
N ASN A 142 -3.91 10.50 3.14
CA ASN A 142 -4.22 11.43 2.03
C ASN A 142 -4.81 10.70 0.82
N ALA A 143 -4.24 9.56 0.43
CA ALA A 143 -4.74 8.73 -0.65
C ALA A 143 -6.17 8.19 -0.36
N VAL A 144 -6.47 7.84 0.89
CA VAL A 144 -7.80 7.41 1.32
C VAL A 144 -8.78 8.59 1.33
N VAL A 145 -8.51 9.62 2.14
CA VAL A 145 -9.45 10.71 2.43
C VAL A 145 -9.62 11.65 1.25
N HIS A 146 -8.52 12.16 0.72
CA HIS A 146 -8.52 13.19 -0.32
C HIS A 146 -8.48 12.60 -1.73
N GLY A 147 -7.82 11.45 -1.91
CA GLY A 147 -7.79 10.71 -3.17
C GLY A 147 -9.10 9.98 -3.41
N ASN A 148 -9.21 8.76 -2.88
CA ASN A 148 -10.31 7.86 -3.19
C ASN A 148 -11.65 8.33 -2.68
N LEU A 149 -11.77 8.81 -1.44
CA LEU A 149 -13.05 9.26 -0.86
C LEU A 149 -13.45 10.66 -1.32
N GLN A 150 -12.52 11.45 -1.85
CA GLN A 150 -12.75 12.82 -2.34
C GLN A 150 -13.44 13.71 -1.29
N VAL A 151 -13.01 13.58 -0.03
CA VAL A 151 -13.48 14.42 1.07
C VAL A 151 -12.58 15.65 1.15
N GLU A 152 -13.17 16.84 1.18
CA GLU A 152 -12.39 18.07 1.33
C GLU A 152 -11.76 18.14 2.73
N GLY A 153 -10.55 18.67 2.81
CA GLY A 153 -9.91 18.98 4.07
C GLY A 153 -10.71 19.97 4.93
N MET A 154 -10.54 19.89 6.26
CA MET A 154 -11.17 20.82 7.17
C MET A 154 -10.68 22.26 6.93
N LYS A 155 -11.62 23.18 6.68
CA LYS A 155 -11.39 24.62 6.61
C LYS A 155 -11.47 25.22 8.01
N GLY A 156 -10.44 24.97 8.83
CA GLY A 156 -10.34 25.41 10.22
C GLY A 156 -10.53 24.29 11.24
N LEU A 157 -10.52 24.65 12.54
CA LEU A 157 -10.57 23.71 13.68
C LEU A 157 -11.86 23.85 14.52
N SER A 158 -12.96 24.30 13.91
CA SER A 158 -14.23 24.43 14.63
C SER A 158 -14.92 23.07 14.80
N VAL A 159 -15.76 22.94 15.82
CA VAL A 159 -16.53 21.70 16.07
C VAL A 159 -17.44 21.38 14.87
N GLU A 160 -18.07 22.40 14.29
CA GLU A 160 -18.95 22.23 13.12
C GLU A 160 -18.17 21.80 11.88
N ALA A 161 -16.91 22.25 11.73
CA ALA A 161 -16.04 21.80 10.65
C ALA A 161 -15.66 20.33 10.81
N LEU A 162 -15.37 19.90 12.05
CA LEU A 162 -15.07 18.51 12.37
C LEU A 162 -16.30 17.60 12.17
N GLU A 163 -17.49 18.04 12.58
CA GLU A 163 -18.74 17.29 12.39
C GLU A 163 -19.05 17.09 10.90
N ARG A 164 -18.94 18.15 10.08
CA ARG A 164 -19.14 18.04 8.62
C ARG A 164 -18.14 17.08 7.98
N PHE A 165 -16.85 17.24 8.30
CA PHE A 165 -15.81 16.36 7.79
C PHE A 165 -16.07 14.89 8.16
N SER A 166 -16.42 14.63 9.43
CA SER A 166 -16.70 13.27 9.90
C SER A 166 -17.94 12.67 9.22
N HIS A 167 -18.98 13.48 9.01
CA HIS A 167 -20.18 13.07 8.28
C HIS A 167 -19.86 12.70 6.83
N ASP A 168 -19.14 13.56 6.11
CA ASP A 168 -18.75 13.32 4.72
C ASP A 168 -17.86 12.09 4.58
N LEU A 169 -16.89 11.92 5.49
CA LEU A 169 -16.02 10.74 5.54
C LEU A 169 -16.84 9.46 5.72
N ALA A 170 -17.75 9.43 6.70
CA ALA A 170 -18.60 8.27 6.96
C ALA A 170 -19.55 7.97 5.78
N ALA A 171 -20.14 9.01 5.18
CA ALA A 171 -21.02 8.87 4.03
C ALA A 171 -20.29 8.29 2.81
N ARG A 172 -19.09 8.80 2.50
CA ARG A 172 -18.27 8.30 1.37
C ARG A 172 -17.73 6.89 1.64
N MET A 173 -17.35 6.58 2.87
CA MET A 173 -16.91 5.23 3.25
C MET A 173 -18.02 4.19 3.14
N ALA A 174 -19.29 4.61 3.30
CA ALA A 174 -20.44 3.73 3.15
C ALA A 174 -20.86 3.49 1.67
N ASP A 175 -20.32 4.26 0.72
CA ASP A 175 -20.60 4.13 -0.72
C ASP A 175 -19.54 3.24 -1.40
N PRO A 176 -19.89 2.05 -1.92
CA PRO A 176 -18.96 1.16 -2.62
C PRO A 176 -18.22 1.82 -3.80
N THR A 177 -18.80 2.84 -4.43
CA THR A 177 -18.18 3.60 -5.54
C THR A 177 -16.88 4.30 -5.12
N PHE A 178 -16.75 4.63 -3.83
CA PHE A 178 -15.55 5.25 -3.25
C PHE A 178 -14.77 4.22 -2.40
N ALA A 179 -15.48 3.41 -1.62
CA ALA A 179 -14.91 2.45 -0.69
C ALA A 179 -14.16 1.29 -1.37
N ASP A 180 -14.59 0.87 -2.56
CA ASP A 180 -13.96 -0.25 -3.31
C ASP A 180 -12.81 0.18 -4.23
N ARG A 181 -12.56 1.50 -4.34
CA ARG A 181 -11.40 2.03 -5.05
C ARG A 181 -10.11 1.50 -4.43
N ARG A 182 -9.04 1.43 -5.23
CA ARG A 182 -7.77 0.83 -4.81
C ARG A 182 -6.83 1.84 -4.20
N ILE A 183 -6.18 1.40 -3.12
CA ILE A 183 -4.95 1.98 -2.60
C ILE A 183 -3.84 1.01 -2.90
N GLU A 184 -2.78 1.52 -3.50
CA GLU A 184 -1.61 0.73 -3.86
C GLU A 184 -0.38 1.28 -3.17
N VAL A 185 0.37 0.39 -2.52
CA VAL A 185 1.65 0.71 -1.91
C VAL A 185 2.70 -0.18 -2.53
N ALA A 186 3.71 0.40 -3.16
CA ALA A 186 4.85 -0.32 -3.73
C ALA A 186 6.13 0.20 -3.09
N ALA A 187 7.02 -0.70 -2.69
CA ALA A 187 8.30 -0.32 -2.09
C ALA A 187 9.47 -1.04 -2.75
N TRP A 188 10.59 -0.33 -2.85
CA TRP A 188 11.86 -0.79 -3.40
C TRP A 188 12.97 -0.46 -2.42
N LEU A 189 13.86 -1.42 -2.20
CA LEU A 189 15.09 -1.23 -1.45
C LEU A 189 16.24 -1.02 -2.44
N GLU A 190 16.83 0.16 -2.37
CA GLU A 190 18.08 0.46 -3.06
C GLU A 190 19.24 0.43 -2.05
N SER A 191 20.47 0.55 -2.55
CA SER A 191 21.69 0.39 -1.75
C SER A 191 21.79 1.29 -0.51
N ALA A 192 21.15 2.46 -0.52
CA ALA A 192 21.22 3.46 0.54
C ALA A 192 19.87 4.18 0.79
N CYS A 193 18.78 3.66 0.25
CA CYS A 193 17.47 4.27 0.43
C CYS A 193 16.34 3.25 0.25
N ALA A 194 15.17 3.59 0.79
CA ALA A 194 13.91 2.96 0.44
C ALA A 194 13.10 3.93 -0.41
N VAL A 195 12.61 3.48 -1.57
CA VAL A 195 11.62 4.22 -2.34
C VAL A 195 10.26 3.60 -2.06
N VAL A 196 9.28 4.42 -1.67
CA VAL A 196 7.90 3.99 -1.45
C VAL A 196 6.96 4.84 -2.28
N GLU A 197 6.08 4.20 -3.03
CA GLU A 197 5.00 4.84 -3.75
C GLU A 197 3.67 4.47 -3.12
N VAL A 198 2.82 5.48 -2.91
CA VAL A 198 1.40 5.30 -2.55
C VAL A 198 0.57 5.86 -3.70
N ALA A 199 -0.38 5.09 -4.21
CA ALA A 199 -1.26 5.50 -5.29
C ALA A 199 -2.74 5.21 -5.00
N ASP A 200 -3.60 6.04 -5.58
CA ASP A 200 -5.06 5.97 -5.47
C ASP A 200 -5.76 6.05 -6.84
N GLU A 201 -7.06 5.73 -6.86
CA GLU A 201 -7.94 5.80 -8.04
C GLU A 201 -8.87 7.03 -7.98
N GLY A 202 -8.51 8.04 -7.19
CA GLY A 202 -9.22 9.30 -7.05
C GLY A 202 -9.06 10.22 -8.27
N THR A 203 -9.41 11.49 -8.09
CA THR A 203 -9.27 12.51 -9.15
C THR A 203 -7.85 13.06 -9.27
N GLY A 204 -6.99 12.76 -8.29
CA GLY A 204 -5.68 13.38 -8.13
C GLY A 204 -5.76 14.77 -7.49
N PHE A 205 -4.59 15.28 -7.10
CA PHE A 205 -4.44 16.58 -6.47
C PHE A 205 -3.23 17.33 -7.05
N ALA A 206 -3.43 18.58 -7.46
CA ALA A 206 -2.33 19.48 -7.77
C ALA A 206 -1.84 20.13 -6.47
N ARG A 207 -0.53 20.10 -6.21
CA ARG A 207 0.05 20.85 -5.09
C ARG A 207 -0.35 22.32 -5.25
N PRO A 208 -1.02 22.96 -4.28
CA PRO A 208 -1.45 24.33 -4.43
C PRO A 208 -0.20 25.22 -4.38
N GLU A 209 -0.09 26.20 -5.27
CA GLU A 209 1.02 27.16 -5.28
C GLU A 209 1.10 28.00 -3.99
N ARG A 210 0.01 28.04 -3.23
CA ARG A 210 -0.09 28.65 -1.89
C ARG A 210 -0.67 27.65 -0.92
N ILE A 211 0.10 27.31 0.10
CA ILE A 211 -0.34 26.52 1.24
C ILE A 211 -1.31 27.40 2.04
N ASP A 212 -2.61 27.13 1.93
CA ASP A 212 -3.56 27.67 2.90
C ASP A 212 -3.35 26.88 4.20
N TYR A 213 -3.14 27.57 5.31
CA TYR A 213 -2.77 27.00 6.62
C TYR A 213 -3.94 26.24 7.30
N GLY A 214 -4.78 25.56 6.53
CA GLY A 214 -5.77 24.59 6.99
C GLY A 214 -5.14 23.26 7.41
N ALA A 215 -5.97 22.31 7.85
CA ALA A 215 -5.49 21.00 8.30
C ALA A 215 -4.90 20.14 7.16
N SER A 216 -5.40 20.29 5.93
CA SER A 216 -5.07 19.43 4.78
C SER A 216 -3.71 19.69 4.12
N GLY A 217 -3.04 20.82 4.42
CA GLY A 217 -1.72 21.13 3.86
C GLY A 217 -0.55 20.56 4.69
N ARG A 218 -0.78 20.28 5.97
CA ARG A 218 0.27 19.89 6.92
C ARG A 218 0.86 18.51 6.65
N GLY A 219 0.06 17.62 6.07
CA GLY A 219 0.47 16.25 5.77
C GLY A 219 1.64 16.18 4.80
N LEU A 220 1.55 16.89 3.68
CA LEU A 220 2.63 16.93 2.69
C LEU A 220 3.88 17.64 3.22
N ASP A 221 3.72 18.66 4.07
CA ASP A 221 4.86 19.33 4.70
C ASP A 221 5.56 18.40 5.71
N LEU A 222 4.78 17.60 6.45
CA LEU A 222 5.31 16.57 7.35
C LEU A 222 6.09 15.52 6.57
N ILE A 223 5.54 15.02 5.46
CA ILE A 223 6.23 14.05 4.60
C ILE A 223 7.53 14.67 4.07
N ALA A 224 7.46 15.90 3.54
CA ALA A 224 8.61 16.61 2.97
C ALA A 224 9.72 16.90 3.99
N ALA A 225 9.40 16.97 5.29
CA ALA A 225 10.40 17.12 6.35
C ALA A 225 11.16 15.83 6.67
N ILE A 226 10.61 14.67 6.31
CA ILE A 226 11.14 13.34 6.61
C ILE A 226 11.93 12.76 5.43
N VAL A 227 11.40 12.91 4.21
CA VAL A 227 11.96 12.27 3.01
C VAL A 227 13.11 13.08 2.41
N GLU A 228 14.06 12.42 1.76
CA GLU A 228 15.08 13.07 0.93
C GLU A 228 14.47 13.66 -0.34
N GLU A 229 13.51 12.94 -0.93
CA GLU A 229 12.83 13.35 -2.15
C GLU A 229 11.33 13.03 -2.09
N LEU A 230 10.53 13.98 -2.57
CA LEU A 230 9.08 13.87 -2.71
C LEU A 230 8.65 14.22 -4.14
N GLN A 231 7.96 13.31 -4.82
CA GLN A 231 7.39 13.54 -6.14
C GLN A 231 5.89 13.25 -6.16
N LEU A 232 5.13 14.10 -6.85
CA LEU A 232 3.73 13.85 -7.20
C LEU A 232 3.66 13.44 -8.68
N LEU A 233 3.14 12.25 -8.92
CA LEU A 233 3.04 11.59 -10.22
C LEU A 233 1.57 11.37 -10.58
N ASP A 234 1.30 10.98 -11.83
CA ASP A 234 -0.04 10.61 -12.31
C ASP A 234 -1.12 11.67 -12.06
N GLY A 235 -0.77 12.96 -12.17
CA GLY A 235 -1.69 14.05 -11.87
C GLY A 235 -2.05 14.15 -10.38
N GLY A 236 -1.17 13.70 -9.50
CA GLY A 236 -1.33 13.74 -8.04
C GLY A 236 -2.07 12.53 -7.45
N ARG A 237 -2.27 11.47 -8.24
CA ARG A 237 -2.80 10.17 -7.76
C ARG A 237 -1.73 9.23 -7.25
N ARG A 238 -0.46 9.63 -7.35
CA ARG A 238 0.68 8.84 -6.89
C ARG A 238 1.68 9.76 -6.23
N ILE A 239 2.02 9.45 -4.99
CA ILE A 239 3.10 10.10 -4.25
C ILE A 239 4.27 9.13 -4.16
N ARG A 240 5.45 9.60 -4.55
CA ARG A 240 6.70 8.85 -4.46
C ARG A 240 7.58 9.51 -3.42
N MET A 241 8.00 8.72 -2.45
CA MET A 241 8.81 9.13 -1.31
C MET A 241 10.13 8.36 -1.34
N ARG A 242 11.25 9.07 -1.20
CA ARG A 242 12.57 8.46 -1.06
C ARG A 242 13.09 8.70 0.35
N PHE A 243 13.30 7.62 1.10
CA PHE A 243 13.78 7.64 2.48
C PHE A 243 15.25 7.24 2.52
N PRO A 244 16.13 8.01 3.19
CA PRO A 244 17.50 7.54 3.42
C PRO A 244 17.47 6.28 4.29
N LEU A 245 18.35 5.31 4.01
CA LEU A 245 18.55 4.09 4.81
C LEU A 245 19.87 4.09 5.56
#